data_AF-A0A383E6L2-F1
#
_entry.id   AF-A0A383E6L2-F1
#
_cell.length_a   1.000
_cell.length_b   1.000
_cell.length_c   1.000
_cell.angle_alpha   90.00
_cell.angle_beta   90.00
_cell.angle_gamma   90.00
#
_symmetry.space_group_name_H-M   'P 1'
#
loop_
_entity.id
_entity.type
_entity.pdbx_description
1 polymer ?
#
loop_
_entity_poly.entity_id
_entity_poly.type
_entity_poly.pdbx_seq_one_letter_code
_entity_poly.pdbx_strand_id
1 'polypeptide(L)'
;RVLQQADLQPFFFGEGIAPWVDRIYQLTWVAGVGVIYDKESFEPVGQFRYDTEGWGLTHDGQAFIMSDGSADLSFRHPISFRELRRLRVSDASGPVTALNELEYIDGNIWANIWHRDELVSIDPETGSVNGRLDLSGLLAGARPLDEEGVLNGIAHDPSTGHLFVTGKLWSRVFEIRISESS
;
A
#
# COMPACT_ATOMS: atom_id res chain seq x y z
N ARG A 1 10.10 -15.71 -13.54
CA ARG A 1 9.13 -16.81 -13.75
C ARG A 1 8.05 -16.65 -12.70
N VAL A 2 6.76 -16.64 -13.08
CA VAL A 2 5.65 -16.66 -12.13
C VAL A 2 5.62 -18.05 -11.47
N LEU A 3 5.58 -18.09 -10.13
CA LEU A 3 5.58 -19.34 -9.37
C LEU A 3 4.16 -19.88 -9.17
N GLN A 4 3.20 -18.98 -8.92
CA GLN A 4 1.80 -19.27 -8.69
C GLN A 4 0.96 -18.02 -8.98
N GLN A 5 -0.29 -18.20 -9.38
CA GLN A 5 -1.23 -17.12 -9.67
C GLN A 5 -2.67 -17.58 -9.41
N ALA A 6 -3.54 -16.64 -9.07
CA ALA A 6 -4.98 -16.82 -9.04
C ALA A 6 -5.64 -15.60 -9.70
N ASP A 7 -6.68 -15.84 -10.50
CA ASP A 7 -7.39 -14.78 -11.18
C ASP A 7 -8.45 -14.17 -10.27
N LEU A 8 -8.48 -12.85 -10.20
CA LEU A 8 -9.60 -12.12 -9.61
C LEU A 8 -10.80 -12.18 -10.57
N GLN A 9 -12.02 -12.17 -10.02
CA GLN A 9 -13.22 -12.13 -10.86
C GLN A 9 -13.20 -10.89 -11.77
N PRO A 10 -13.56 -11.02 -13.06
CA PRO A 10 -13.25 -10.01 -14.08
C PRO A 10 -13.99 -8.68 -13.93
N PHE A 11 -15.00 -8.61 -13.07
CA PHE A 11 -15.74 -7.39 -12.75
C PHE A 11 -15.15 -6.62 -11.55
N PHE A 12 -14.14 -7.17 -10.87
CA PHE A 12 -13.40 -6.46 -9.85
C PHE A 12 -12.10 -5.89 -10.42
N PHE A 13 -11.77 -4.68 -9.98
CA PHE A 13 -10.44 -4.10 -10.16
C PHE A 13 -9.67 -4.27 -8.86
N GLY A 14 -8.64 -5.13 -8.87
CA GLY A 14 -7.84 -5.43 -7.69
C GLY A 14 -6.89 -4.30 -7.33
N GLU A 15 -6.77 -4.02 -6.04
CA GLU A 15 -5.92 -2.98 -5.48
C GLU A 15 -5.03 -3.60 -4.38
N GLY A 16 -4.70 -2.83 -3.33
CA GLY A 16 -3.76 -3.20 -2.27
C GLY A 16 -4.00 -4.57 -1.66
N ILE A 17 -2.89 -5.27 -1.38
CA ILE A 17 -2.86 -6.60 -0.77
C ILE A 17 -2.01 -6.61 0.49
N ALA A 18 -2.42 -7.36 1.50
CA ALA A 18 -1.61 -7.59 2.69
C ALA A 18 -1.77 -9.05 3.17
N PRO A 19 -0.66 -9.72 3.56
CA PRO A 19 -0.76 -11.01 4.22
C PRO A 19 -1.28 -10.84 5.65
N TRP A 20 -1.95 -11.86 6.19
CA TRP A 20 -2.23 -11.95 7.62
C TRP A 20 -2.27 -13.43 8.03
N VAL A 21 -1.29 -13.86 8.82
CA VAL A 21 -1.08 -15.26 9.20
C VAL A 21 -1.01 -16.16 7.96
N ASP A 22 -2.03 -16.98 7.70
CA ASP A 22 -2.14 -17.98 6.64
C ASP A 22 -3.01 -17.52 5.46
N ARG A 23 -3.40 -16.24 5.44
CA ARG A 23 -4.25 -15.64 4.40
C ARG A 23 -3.62 -14.44 3.73
N ILE A 24 -4.11 -14.12 2.54
CA ILE A 24 -3.86 -12.86 1.83
C ILE A 24 -5.19 -12.13 1.70
N TYR A 25 -5.20 -10.85 2.03
CA TYR A 25 -6.36 -9.98 1.90
C TYR A 25 -6.11 -9.01 0.75
N GLN A 26 -7.03 -8.95 -0.21
CA GLN A 26 -6.96 -8.04 -1.35
C GLN A 26 -8.16 -7.11 -1.36
N LEU A 27 -7.90 -5.81 -1.48
CA LEU A 27 -8.91 -4.80 -1.74
C LEU A 27 -9.31 -4.82 -3.21
N THR A 28 -10.51 -4.32 -3.47
CA THR A 28 -10.93 -3.89 -4.81
C THR A 28 -11.22 -2.39 -4.80
N TRP A 29 -11.05 -1.74 -5.95
CA TRP A 29 -11.10 -0.29 -6.02
C TRP A 29 -12.45 0.31 -5.55
N VAL A 30 -13.52 0.17 -6.35
CA VAL A 30 -14.82 0.82 -6.08
C VAL A 30 -15.91 -0.12 -5.56
N ALA A 31 -15.66 -1.43 -5.49
CA ALA A 31 -16.73 -2.39 -5.24
C ALA A 31 -17.13 -2.49 -3.76
N GLY A 32 -16.34 -1.92 -2.83
CA GLY A 32 -16.59 -2.03 -1.39
C GLY A 32 -16.51 -3.47 -0.86
N VAL A 33 -15.80 -4.35 -1.58
CA VAL A 33 -15.64 -5.77 -1.29
C VAL A 33 -14.18 -6.15 -1.47
N GLY A 34 -13.62 -6.87 -0.51
CA GLY A 34 -12.30 -7.48 -0.64
C GLY A 34 -12.39 -9.00 -0.69
N VAL A 35 -11.35 -9.63 -1.21
CA VAL A 35 -11.24 -11.09 -1.35
C VAL A 35 -10.16 -11.61 -0.40
N ILE A 36 -10.46 -12.72 0.26
CA ILE A 36 -9.53 -13.44 1.14
C ILE A 36 -9.06 -14.68 0.40
N TYR A 37 -7.76 -14.87 0.32
CA TYR A 37 -7.12 -16.03 -0.30
C TYR A 37 -6.39 -16.85 0.75
N ASP A 38 -6.35 -18.16 0.55
CA ASP A 38 -5.37 -18.99 1.21
C ASP A 38 -3.97 -18.62 0.71
N LYS A 39 -3.00 -18.45 1.62
CA LYS A 39 -1.66 -17.97 1.25
C LYS A 39 -0.82 -19.04 0.53
N GLU A 40 -1.12 -20.33 0.73
CA GLU A 40 -0.37 -21.41 0.10
C GLU A 40 -0.97 -21.79 -1.27
N SER A 41 -2.30 -21.89 -1.37
CA SER A 41 -2.97 -22.30 -2.61
C SER A 41 -3.39 -21.14 -3.51
N PHE A 42 -3.48 -19.92 -2.97
CA PHE A 42 -4.12 -18.75 -3.60
C PHE A 42 -5.59 -18.99 -3.96
N GLU A 43 -6.24 -20.01 -3.39
CA GLU A 43 -7.67 -20.21 -3.58
C GLU A 43 -8.46 -19.15 -2.81
N PRO A 44 -9.50 -18.54 -3.40
CA PRO A 44 -10.36 -17.62 -2.69
C PRO A 44 -11.17 -18.39 -1.63
N VAL A 45 -11.00 -18.03 -0.37
CA VAL A 45 -11.63 -18.69 0.79
C VAL A 45 -12.69 -17.82 1.46
N GLY A 46 -12.83 -16.55 1.06
CA GLY A 46 -13.84 -15.67 1.61
C GLY A 46 -13.83 -14.27 1.00
N GLN A 47 -14.73 -13.43 1.51
CA GLN A 47 -14.84 -12.02 1.17
C GLN A 47 -15.10 -11.19 2.42
N PHE A 48 -14.74 -9.92 2.37
CA PHE A 48 -15.04 -8.92 3.40
C PHE A 48 -15.57 -7.64 2.76
N ARG A 49 -16.17 -6.75 3.56
CA ARG A 49 -16.77 -5.51 3.09
C ARG A 49 -16.17 -4.29 3.78
N TYR A 50 -16.20 -3.17 3.10
CA TYR A 50 -15.82 -1.85 3.59
C TYR A 50 -16.62 -0.77 2.86
N ASP A 51 -16.70 0.42 3.45
CA ASP A 51 -17.66 1.47 3.06
C ASP A 51 -17.03 2.64 2.29
N THR A 52 -15.82 2.45 1.77
CA THR A 52 -15.04 3.44 0.98
C THR A 52 -14.51 2.80 -0.30
N GLU A 53 -13.78 3.57 -1.12
CA GLU A 53 -12.85 2.95 -2.06
C GLU A 53 -11.74 2.20 -1.30
N GLY A 54 -11.04 1.29 -1.97
CA GLY A 54 -9.86 0.60 -1.43
C GLY A 54 -8.64 0.76 -2.33
N TRP A 55 -7.56 1.33 -1.80
CA TRP A 55 -6.35 1.66 -2.58
C TRP A 55 -5.15 0.84 -2.05
N GLY A 56 -4.55 1.23 -0.93
CA GLY A 56 -3.44 0.51 -0.29
C GLY A 56 -3.86 -0.27 0.94
N LEU A 57 -3.14 -1.34 1.25
CA LEU A 57 -3.36 -2.18 2.43
C LEU A 57 -2.01 -2.66 2.99
N THR A 58 -1.78 -2.43 4.28
CA THR A 58 -0.67 -3.02 5.05
C THR A 58 -1.15 -3.37 6.46
N HIS A 59 -0.27 -3.74 7.38
CA HIS A 59 -0.63 -3.96 8.78
C HIS A 59 0.50 -3.68 9.78
N ASP A 60 0.14 -3.26 10.98
CA ASP A 60 1.08 -3.08 12.11
C ASP A 60 1.27 -4.36 12.96
N GLY A 61 0.66 -5.47 12.55
CA GLY A 61 0.62 -6.73 13.29
C GLY A 61 -0.50 -6.82 14.33
N GLN A 62 -1.28 -5.75 14.54
CA GLN A 62 -2.46 -5.72 15.40
C GLN A 62 -3.75 -5.43 14.61
N ALA A 63 -3.66 -4.55 13.61
CA ALA A 63 -4.73 -4.17 12.71
C ALA A 63 -4.20 -4.01 11.29
N PHE A 64 -5.10 -4.18 10.31
CA PHE A 64 -4.83 -3.70 8.96
C PHE A 64 -4.90 -2.18 8.92
N ILE A 65 -4.18 -1.58 8.00
CA ILE A 65 -4.16 -0.15 7.73
C ILE A 65 -4.48 0.01 6.25
N MET A 66 -5.54 0.75 5.94
CA MET A 66 -6.09 0.88 4.59
C MET A 66 -6.23 2.34 4.20
N SER A 67 -5.77 2.67 2.99
CA SER A 67 -6.00 3.95 2.32
C SER A 67 -7.11 3.83 1.28
N ASP A 68 -7.69 4.98 0.93
CA ASP A 68 -8.79 5.10 -0.05
C ASP A 68 -8.58 6.30 -1.00
N GLY A 69 -7.34 6.80 -1.12
CA GLY A 69 -7.02 8.01 -1.90
C GLY A 69 -7.34 9.33 -1.19
N SER A 70 -8.04 9.30 -0.05
CA SER A 70 -8.24 10.51 0.78
C SER A 70 -7.00 10.81 1.64
N ALA A 71 -7.14 11.74 2.58
CA ALA A 71 -6.14 11.99 3.62
C ALA A 71 -6.35 11.13 4.87
N ASP A 72 -7.35 10.25 4.90
CA ASP A 72 -7.65 9.40 6.04
C ASP A 72 -7.13 7.98 5.81
N LEU A 73 -6.44 7.44 6.82
CA LEU A 73 -6.10 6.03 6.92
C LEU A 73 -7.06 5.35 7.89
N SER A 74 -7.60 4.20 7.49
CA SER A 74 -8.52 3.43 8.31
C SER A 74 -7.82 2.20 8.90
N PHE A 75 -7.92 2.05 10.22
CA PHE A 75 -7.43 0.86 10.91
C PHE A 75 -8.56 -0.16 10.98
N ARG A 76 -8.34 -1.37 10.47
CA ARG A 76 -9.37 -2.41 10.32
C ARG A 76 -9.05 -3.63 11.17
N HIS A 77 -10.07 -4.17 11.82
CA HIS A 77 -9.93 -5.39 12.62
C HIS A 77 -9.52 -6.57 11.73
N PRO A 78 -8.50 -7.37 12.09
CA PRO A 78 -7.94 -8.37 11.17
C PRO A 78 -8.91 -9.50 10.79
N ILE A 79 -9.85 -9.84 11.68
CA ILE A 79 -10.87 -10.87 11.43
C ILE A 79 -12.14 -10.29 10.77
N SER A 80 -12.81 -9.32 11.42
CA SER A 80 -14.10 -8.79 10.96
C SER A 80 -14.00 -7.67 9.93
N PHE A 81 -12.80 -7.13 9.70
CA PHE A 81 -12.52 -5.98 8.83
C PHE A 81 -13.27 -4.69 9.17
N ARG A 82 -13.99 -4.63 10.31
CA ARG A 82 -14.66 -3.39 10.75
C ARG A 82 -13.63 -2.30 11.06
N GLU A 83 -14.02 -1.05 10.84
CA GLU A 83 -13.21 0.10 11.27
C GLU A 83 -13.03 0.08 12.80
N LEU A 84 -11.79 0.19 13.25
CA LEU A 84 -11.42 0.37 14.65
C LEU A 84 -11.23 1.85 14.97
N ARG A 85 -10.52 2.54 14.08
CA ARG A 85 -10.26 3.97 14.16
C ARG A 85 -9.87 4.52 12.80
N ARG A 86 -9.84 5.85 12.71
CA ARG A 86 -9.39 6.60 11.55
C ARG A 86 -8.26 7.54 11.96
N LEU A 87 -7.29 7.72 11.08
CA LEU A 87 -6.13 8.58 11.26
C LEU A 87 -6.05 9.57 10.10
N ARG A 88 -6.20 10.86 10.38
CA ARG A 88 -6.04 11.92 9.38
C ARG A 88 -4.56 12.21 9.19
N VAL A 89 -4.05 12.05 7.98
CA VAL A 89 -2.66 12.34 7.62
C VAL A 89 -2.50 13.82 7.26
N SER A 90 -1.48 14.45 7.82
CA SER A 90 -1.17 15.86 7.56
C SER A 90 0.30 16.19 7.74
N ASP A 91 0.72 17.29 7.12
CA ASP A 91 2.00 17.94 7.36
C ASP A 91 1.80 19.45 7.65
N ALA A 92 2.89 20.22 7.69
CA ALA A 92 2.84 21.66 7.94
C ALA A 92 2.01 22.46 6.92
N SER A 93 1.78 21.91 5.72
CA SER A 93 0.96 22.50 4.65
C SER A 93 -0.52 22.10 4.73
N GLY A 94 -0.87 21.14 5.59
CA GLY A 94 -2.24 20.67 5.78
C GLY A 94 -2.42 19.17 5.49
N PRO A 95 -3.65 18.72 5.19
CA PRO A 95 -3.94 17.32 4.90
C PRO A 95 -3.17 16.81 3.67
N VAL A 96 -2.62 15.60 3.76
CA VAL A 96 -1.95 14.93 2.63
C VAL A 96 -2.91 13.92 2.02
N THR A 97 -3.42 14.22 0.83
CA THR A 97 -4.37 13.38 0.09
C THR A 97 -3.65 12.49 -0.93
N ALA A 98 -4.43 11.67 -1.66
CA ALA A 98 -3.93 10.75 -2.68
C ALA A 98 -2.99 9.68 -2.12
N LEU A 99 -3.18 9.31 -0.85
CA LEU A 99 -2.50 8.19 -0.21
C LEU A 99 -2.90 6.91 -0.97
N ASN A 100 -1.92 6.23 -1.55
CA ASN A 100 -2.14 5.06 -2.38
C ASN A 100 -1.57 3.81 -1.69
N GLU A 101 -0.65 3.10 -2.32
CA GLU A 101 -0.04 1.91 -1.74
C GLU A 101 0.68 2.21 -0.41
N LEU A 102 0.64 1.25 0.51
CA LEU A 102 1.08 1.38 1.89
C LEU A 102 2.04 0.24 2.26
N GLU A 103 3.01 0.54 3.13
CA GLU A 103 3.82 -0.47 3.81
C GLU A 103 4.14 -0.04 5.26
N TYR A 104 4.09 -0.98 6.22
CA TYR A 104 4.44 -0.70 7.62
C TYR A 104 5.88 -1.09 7.92
N ILE A 105 6.72 -0.10 8.20
CA ILE A 105 8.18 -0.26 8.32
C ILE A 105 8.65 0.42 9.60
N ASP A 106 9.28 -0.34 10.49
CA ASP A 106 9.92 0.17 11.71
C ASP A 106 9.06 1.15 12.51
N GLY A 107 7.79 0.80 12.70
CA GLY A 107 6.84 1.59 13.48
C GLY A 107 6.12 2.70 12.71
N ASN A 108 6.45 2.94 11.44
CA ASN A 108 5.87 3.99 10.61
C ASN A 108 5.05 3.42 9.45
N ILE A 109 4.04 4.16 9.02
CA ILE A 109 3.30 3.87 7.80
C ILE A 109 3.98 4.63 6.65
N TRP A 110 4.49 3.89 5.68
CA TRP A 110 4.97 4.44 4.43
C TRP A 110 3.84 4.44 3.42
N ALA A 111 3.69 5.52 2.67
CA ALA A 111 2.66 5.63 1.64
C ALA A 111 3.21 6.23 0.36
N ASN A 112 2.81 5.66 -0.78
CA ASN A 112 2.86 6.36 -2.05
C ASN A 112 1.86 7.51 -2.06
N ILE A 113 2.22 8.63 -2.71
CA ILE A 113 1.26 9.66 -3.11
C ILE A 113 1.01 9.51 -4.61
N TRP A 114 -0.23 9.22 -5.00
CA TRP A 114 -0.57 8.97 -6.41
C TRP A 114 -0.20 10.19 -7.28
N HIS A 115 0.41 9.90 -8.44
CA HIS A 115 1.04 10.88 -9.35
C HIS A 115 2.21 11.70 -8.79
N ARG A 116 2.83 11.27 -7.69
CA ARG A 116 4.11 11.85 -7.24
C ARG A 116 5.19 10.79 -7.17
N ASP A 117 6.40 11.18 -7.52
CA ASP A 117 7.58 10.33 -7.40
C ASP A 117 8.21 10.47 -6.00
N GLU A 118 7.38 10.37 -4.95
CA GLU A 118 7.80 10.44 -3.55
C GLU A 118 7.08 9.41 -2.69
N LEU A 119 7.71 9.02 -1.57
CA LEU A 119 7.04 8.35 -0.45
C LEU A 119 6.94 9.32 0.74
N VAL A 120 5.89 9.16 1.54
CA VAL A 120 5.77 9.81 2.85
C VAL A 120 5.87 8.78 3.95
N SER A 121 6.58 9.10 5.03
CA SER A 121 6.58 8.35 6.28
C SER A 121 5.64 9.04 7.26
N ILE A 122 4.72 8.27 7.83
CA ILE A 122 3.59 8.74 8.63
C ILE A 122 3.64 8.07 10.00
N ASP A 123 3.61 8.90 11.04
CA ASP A 123 3.43 8.45 12.41
C ASP A 123 2.02 7.86 12.60
N PRO A 124 1.88 6.58 12.99
CA PRO A 124 0.58 5.91 13.09
C PRO A 124 -0.27 6.37 14.28
N GLU A 125 0.32 7.03 15.28
CA GLU A 125 -0.37 7.56 16.45
C GLU A 125 -0.94 8.95 16.16
N THR A 126 -0.17 9.81 15.50
CA THR A 126 -0.53 11.21 15.31
C THR A 126 -1.06 11.54 13.91
N GLY A 127 -0.70 10.75 12.89
CA GLY A 127 -0.97 11.06 11.48
C GLY A 127 -0.04 12.13 10.90
N SER A 128 0.99 12.53 11.63
CA SER A 128 1.97 13.50 11.16
C SER A 128 2.91 12.86 10.14
N VAL A 129 3.12 13.53 9.00
CA VAL A 129 4.21 13.16 8.09
C VAL A 129 5.54 13.58 8.72
N ASN A 130 6.39 12.61 9.02
CA ASN A 130 7.68 12.82 9.67
C ASN A 130 8.88 12.68 8.71
N GLY A 131 8.66 12.25 7.47
CA GLY A 131 9.68 12.16 6.43
C GLY A 131 9.09 12.11 5.03
N ARG A 132 9.86 12.59 4.05
CA ARG A 132 9.57 12.49 2.63
C ARG A 132 10.79 11.93 1.91
N LEU A 133 10.59 10.91 1.09
CA LEU A 133 11.63 10.29 0.29
C LEU A 133 11.39 10.59 -1.18
N ASP A 134 12.26 11.40 -1.78
CA ASP A 134 12.23 11.71 -3.21
C ASP A 134 12.80 10.54 -4.03
N LEU A 135 11.99 10.02 -4.94
CA LEU A 135 12.30 8.90 -5.84
C LEU A 135 12.27 9.31 -7.31
N SER A 136 12.17 10.60 -7.63
CA SER A 136 12.11 11.12 -9.01
C SER A 136 13.29 10.68 -9.89
N GLY A 137 14.45 10.41 -9.28
CA GLY A 137 15.64 9.92 -9.97
C GLY A 137 15.61 8.45 -10.39
N LEU A 138 14.70 7.62 -9.85
CA LEU A 138 14.73 6.16 -10.05
C LEU A 138 14.54 5.74 -11.51
N LEU A 139 13.73 6.47 -12.27
CA LEU A 139 13.38 6.14 -13.65
C LEU A 139 13.98 7.08 -14.69
N ALA A 140 15.14 7.71 -14.43
CA ALA A 140 15.77 8.61 -15.40
C ALA A 140 15.88 7.95 -16.81
N GLY A 141 14.96 8.30 -17.72
CA GLY A 141 14.85 7.77 -19.08
C GLY A 141 14.06 6.46 -19.28
N ALA A 142 13.46 5.88 -18.24
CA ALA A 142 12.75 4.59 -18.28
C ALA A 142 11.27 4.68 -17.87
N ARG A 143 10.71 5.88 -17.74
CA ARG A 143 9.30 6.07 -17.38
C ARG A 143 8.38 5.52 -18.48
N PRO A 144 7.33 4.77 -18.13
CA PRO A 144 6.32 4.37 -19.11
C PRO A 144 5.74 5.59 -19.81
N LEU A 145 5.35 5.42 -21.08
CA LEU A 145 4.65 6.46 -21.85
C LEU A 145 3.21 6.67 -21.37
N ASP A 146 2.64 5.66 -20.71
CA ASP A 146 1.31 5.71 -20.13
C ASP A 146 1.31 6.61 -18.89
N GLU A 147 0.33 7.51 -18.79
CA GLU A 147 0.20 8.44 -17.65
C GLU A 147 -0.09 7.71 -16.34
N GLU A 148 -0.68 6.51 -16.40
CA GLU A 148 -0.88 5.63 -15.25
C GLU A 148 0.37 4.81 -14.90
N GLY A 149 1.47 5.00 -15.64
CA GLY A 149 2.79 4.40 -15.40
C GLY A 149 3.54 4.98 -14.19
N VAL A 150 2.85 5.22 -13.08
CA VAL A 150 3.34 5.96 -11.91
C VAL A 150 4.00 5.06 -10.87
N LEU A 151 4.83 5.67 -10.02
CA LEU A 151 5.35 5.05 -8.78
C LEU A 151 4.16 4.57 -7.92
N ASN A 152 4.15 3.28 -7.59
CA ASN A 152 3.14 2.63 -6.75
C ASN A 152 3.58 1.21 -6.41
N GLY A 153 3.78 0.92 -5.13
CA GLY A 153 4.27 -0.37 -4.65
C GLY A 153 5.53 -0.22 -3.80
N ILE A 154 5.42 -0.65 -2.54
CA ILE A 154 6.46 -0.62 -1.51
C ILE A 154 6.44 -1.99 -0.84
N ALA A 155 7.61 -2.61 -0.66
CA ALA A 155 7.70 -3.84 0.11
C ALA A 155 8.95 -3.83 0.98
N HIS A 156 8.80 -4.32 2.20
CA HIS A 156 9.90 -4.40 3.16
C HIS A 156 10.14 -5.84 3.62
N ASP A 157 11.40 -6.27 3.60
CA ASP A 157 11.82 -7.50 4.25
C ASP A 157 12.43 -7.18 5.63
N PRO A 158 11.69 -7.38 6.74
CA PRO A 158 12.19 -7.06 8.07
C PRO A 158 13.36 -7.94 8.52
N SER A 159 13.62 -9.08 7.86
CA SER A 159 14.74 -9.96 8.22
C SER A 159 16.08 -9.47 7.68
N THR A 160 16.05 -8.73 6.56
CA THR A 160 17.24 -8.19 5.89
C THR A 160 17.31 -6.67 5.96
N GLY A 161 16.20 -6.00 6.27
CA GLY A 161 16.04 -4.54 6.18
C GLY A 161 15.97 -4.03 4.75
N HIS A 162 15.76 -4.91 3.76
CA HIS A 162 15.71 -4.51 2.37
C HIS A 162 14.37 -3.84 2.07
N LEU A 163 14.44 -2.68 1.40
CA LEU A 163 13.28 -1.93 0.93
C LEU A 163 13.22 -2.01 -0.59
N PHE A 164 12.05 -2.37 -1.11
CA PHE A 164 11.79 -2.49 -2.52
C PHE A 164 10.70 -1.51 -2.95
N VAL A 165 10.88 -0.89 -4.11
CA VAL A 165 9.89 0.00 -4.72
C VAL A 165 9.71 -0.31 -6.20
N THR A 166 8.51 -0.06 -6.70
CA THR A 166 8.15 -0.26 -8.11
C THR A 166 7.05 0.71 -8.52
N GLY A 167 6.49 0.52 -9.72
CA GLY A 167 5.34 1.26 -10.18
C GLY A 167 4.49 0.49 -11.16
N LYS A 168 3.31 1.06 -11.44
CA LYS A 168 2.39 0.56 -12.45
C LYS A 168 3.09 0.55 -13.80
N LEU A 169 3.02 -0.57 -14.52
CA LEU A 169 3.64 -0.77 -15.84
C LEU A 169 5.17 -0.63 -15.86
N TRP A 170 5.85 -0.59 -14.71
CA TRP A 170 7.31 -0.58 -14.67
C TRP A 170 7.86 -1.96 -15.05
N SER A 171 8.99 -1.97 -15.74
CA SER A 171 9.69 -3.22 -16.12
C SER A 171 10.65 -3.73 -15.04
N ARG A 172 10.75 -3.02 -13.90
CA ARG A 172 11.75 -3.26 -12.86
C ARG A 172 11.17 -3.00 -11.47
N VAL A 173 11.64 -3.80 -10.52
CA VAL A 173 11.56 -3.51 -9.08
C VAL A 173 12.95 -3.05 -8.66
N PHE A 174 13.03 -2.00 -7.85
CA PHE A 174 14.28 -1.47 -7.33
C PHE A 174 14.42 -1.82 -5.86
N GLU A 175 15.53 -2.45 -5.48
CA GLU A 175 15.99 -2.43 -4.09
C GLU A 175 16.64 -1.07 -3.84
N ILE A 176 16.22 -0.37 -2.79
CA ILE A 176 16.72 0.96 -2.44
C ILE A 176 17.32 0.98 -1.04
N ARG A 177 18.23 1.93 -0.82
CA ARG A 177 18.76 2.27 0.51
C ARG A 177 18.51 3.74 0.76
N ILE A 178 18.01 4.05 1.94
CA ILE A 178 17.72 5.43 2.34
C ILE A 178 18.98 5.99 2.98
N SER A 179 19.44 7.13 2.47
CA SER A 179 20.50 7.94 3.08
C SER A 179 19.95 9.33 3.33
N GLU A 180 20.23 9.88 4.50
CA GLU A 180 19.90 11.28 4.79
C GLU A 180 20.78 12.20 3.94
N SER A 181 20.16 13.19 3.30
CA SER A 181 20.87 14.30 2.68
C SER A 181 21.41 15.20 3.80
N SER A 182 22.74 15.30 3.89
CA SER A 182 23.45 16.19 4.82
C SER A 182 23.25 17.67 4.50
#